data_AF-A0A7T4WLZ2-F1
#
_entry.id   AF-A0A7T4WLZ2-F1
#
_cell.length_a   1.000
_cell.length_b   1.000
_cell.length_c   1.000
_cell.angle_alpha   90.00
_cell.angle_beta   90.00
_cell.angle_gamma   90.00
#
_symmetry.space_group_name_H-M   'P 1'
#
loop_
_entity.id
_entity.type
_entity.pdbx_description
1 polymer ?
#
loop_
_entity_poly.entity_id
_entity_poly.type
_entity_poly.pdbx_seq_one_letter_code
_entity_poly.pdbx_strand_id
1 'polypeptide(L)'
;MSGKLRVSYDALDALSTKVTAAGDDIEIGSKIEGGQGNAELGSDVVSGALRDATVQQVQRSKIAADSIRDAGAFPTSVKRSYADADAAQAQAAGK
;
A
#
# COMPACT_ATOMS: atom_id res chain seq x y z
N MET A 1 -6.67 27.49 14.63
CA MET A 1 -5.65 26.70 13.91
C MET A 1 -5.31 27.38 12.60
N SER A 2 -4.02 27.60 12.32
CA SER A 2 -3.52 28.24 11.10
C SER A 2 -3.73 27.32 9.89
N GLY A 3 -4.26 27.84 8.78
CA GLY A 3 -4.58 27.06 7.56
C GLY A 3 -3.40 26.28 6.96
N LYS A 4 -2.15 26.65 7.27
CA LYS A 4 -0.95 25.92 6.81
C LYS A 4 -0.86 24.51 7.38
N LEU A 5 -1.23 24.29 8.63
CA LEU A 5 -1.22 22.97 9.28
C LEU A 5 -2.27 22.04 8.68
N ARG A 6 -3.43 22.59 8.30
CA ARG A 6 -4.50 21.85 7.63
C ARG A 6 -4.08 21.34 6.26
N VAL A 7 -3.41 22.20 5.46
CA VAL A 7 -2.82 21.80 4.16
C VAL A 7 -1.78 20.70 4.34
N SER A 8 -0.95 20.75 5.39
CA SER A 8 0.02 19.69 5.69
C SER A 8 -0.65 18.36 6.07
N TYR A 9 -1.76 18.40 6.82
CA TYR A 9 -2.51 17.18 7.19
C TYR A 9 -3.20 16.55 5.99
N ASP A 10 -3.83 17.36 5.14
CA ASP A 10 -4.46 16.88 3.91
C ASP A 10 -3.43 16.27 2.95
N ALA A 11 -2.22 16.84 2.88
CA ALA A 11 -1.12 16.30 2.09
C ALA A 11 -0.62 14.93 2.61
N LEU A 12 -0.58 14.73 3.94
CA LEU A 12 -0.21 13.45 4.55
C LEU A 12 -1.27 12.38 4.30
N ASP A 13 -2.56 12.71 4.39
CA ASP A 13 -3.65 11.79 4.06
C ASP A 13 -3.63 11.39 2.57
N ALA A 14 -3.40 12.37 1.68
CA ALA A 14 -3.30 12.13 0.25
C ALA A 14 -2.09 11.25 -0.09
N LEU A 15 -0.96 11.44 0.61
CA LEU A 15 0.23 10.59 0.44
C LEU A 15 -0.04 9.16 0.91
N SER A 16 -0.62 8.98 2.10
CA SER A 16 -1.01 7.66 2.62
C SER A 16 -1.89 6.92 1.60
N THR A 17 -2.94 7.60 1.11
CA THR A 17 -3.87 7.04 0.11
C THR A 17 -3.16 6.62 -1.17
N LYS A 18 -2.28 7.47 -1.72
CA LYS A 18 -1.53 7.16 -2.95
C LYS A 18 -0.59 5.96 -2.79
N VAL A 19 0.11 5.89 -1.66
CA VAL A 19 1.03 4.78 -1.38
C VAL A 19 0.25 3.49 -1.21
N THR A 20 -0.84 3.49 -0.44
CA THR A 20 -1.71 2.30 -0.29
C THR A 20 -2.29 1.85 -1.63
N ALA A 21 -2.78 2.77 -2.47
CA ALA A 21 -3.29 2.44 -3.80
C ALA A 21 -2.22 1.85 -4.72
N ALA A 22 -0.97 2.31 -4.64
CA ALA A 22 0.14 1.71 -5.38
C ALA A 22 0.41 0.25 -4.95
N GLY A 23 0.15 -0.09 -3.68
CA GLY A 23 0.21 -1.47 -3.20
C GLY A 23 -0.83 -2.36 -3.89
N ASP A 24 -2.06 -1.86 -4.04
CA ASP A 24 -3.15 -2.57 -4.72
C ASP A 24 -2.87 -2.75 -6.23
N ASP A 25 -2.22 -1.78 -6.88
CA ASP A 25 -1.86 -1.88 -8.29
C ASP A 25 -0.80 -2.96 -8.57
N ILE A 26 0.14 -3.14 -7.64
CA ILE A 26 1.26 -4.08 -7.73
C ILE A 26 0.85 -5.51 -7.34
N GLU A 27 -0.18 -5.68 -6.50
CA GLU A 27 -0.72 -7.01 -6.18
C GLU A 27 -1.43 -7.61 -7.40
N ILE A 28 -0.69 -8.38 -8.21
CA ILE A 28 -1.18 -8.98 -9.44
C ILE A 28 -1.97 -10.28 -9.23
N GLY A 29 -2.03 -10.80 -7.99
CA GLY A 29 -2.67 -12.08 -7.67
C GLY A 29 -4.09 -12.19 -8.20
N SER A 30 -4.92 -11.17 -7.93
CA SER A 30 -6.31 -11.11 -8.40
C SER A 30 -6.43 -11.02 -9.93
N LYS A 31 -5.49 -10.35 -10.60
CA LYS A 31 -5.44 -10.22 -12.08
C LYS A 31 -5.03 -11.53 -12.75
N ILE A 32 -4.12 -12.28 -12.12
CA ILE A 32 -3.63 -13.57 -12.61
C ILE A 32 -4.67 -14.68 -12.38
N GLU A 33 -5.29 -14.75 -11.21
CA GLU A 33 -6.34 -15.74 -10.91
C GLU A 33 -7.53 -15.62 -11.87
N GLY A 34 -7.91 -14.39 -12.26
CA GLY A 34 -8.95 -14.15 -13.26
C GLY A 34 -8.53 -14.47 -14.72
N GLY A 35 -7.23 -14.56 -14.99
CA GLY A 35 -6.66 -14.78 -16.32
C GLY A 35 -6.14 -16.21 -16.57
N GLN A 36 -6.02 -17.04 -15.54
CA GLN A 36 -5.73 -18.48 -15.63
C GLN A 36 -6.92 -19.26 -16.21
N GLY A 37 -7.33 -18.94 -17.43
CA GLY A 37 -8.16 -19.84 -18.22
C GLY A 37 -7.40 -21.12 -18.58
N ASN A 38 -8.12 -22.21 -18.82
CA ASN A 38 -7.60 -23.49 -19.32
C ASN A 38 -6.93 -23.32 -20.70
N ALA A 39 -5.72 -22.78 -20.74
CA ALA A 39 -4.87 -22.85 -21.92
C ALA A 39 -4.32 -24.29 -21.99
N GLU A 40 -4.73 -25.05 -23.02
CA GLU A 40 -4.12 -26.34 -23.31
C GLU A 40 -2.69 -26.11 -23.80
N LEU A 41 -1.75 -26.25 -22.86
CA LEU A 41 -0.34 -26.32 -23.16
C LEU A 41 -0.04 -27.77 -23.53
N GLY A 42 0.50 -28.01 -24.72
CA GLY A 42 0.77 -29.35 -25.24
C GLY A 42 1.88 -30.14 -24.51
N SER A 43 2.26 -29.75 -23.29
CA SER A 43 3.28 -30.42 -22.47
C SER A 43 3.07 -30.16 -20.99
N ASP A 44 2.95 -31.24 -20.20
CA ASP A 44 2.79 -31.19 -18.74
C ASP A 44 3.98 -30.51 -18.03
N VAL A 45 5.19 -30.70 -18.56
CA VAL A 45 6.40 -30.06 -18.03
C VAL A 45 6.33 -28.54 -18.18
N VAL A 46 5.86 -28.07 -19.33
CA VAL A 46 5.69 -26.64 -19.60
C VAL A 46 4.56 -26.06 -18.74
N SER A 47 3.44 -26.77 -18.61
CA SER A 47 2.33 -26.41 -17.72
C SER A 47 2.77 -26.28 -16.27
N GLY A 48 3.55 -27.24 -15.77
CA GLY A 48 4.08 -27.22 -14.40
C GLY A 48 5.01 -26.03 -14.17
N ALA A 49 5.99 -25.82 -15.07
CA ALA A 49 6.93 -24.71 -14.96
C ALA A 49 6.23 -23.33 -14.99
N LEU A 50 5.22 -23.16 -15.86
CA LEU A 50 4.43 -21.93 -15.93
C LEU A 50 3.60 -21.72 -14.65
N ARG A 51 2.99 -22.77 -14.12
CA ARG A 51 2.25 -22.71 -12.86
C ARG A 51 3.16 -22.30 -11.70
N ASP A 52 4.31 -22.93 -11.56
CA ASP A 52 5.27 -22.64 -10.50
C ASP A 52 5.82 -21.22 -10.59
N ALA A 53 6.19 -20.78 -11.80
CA ALA A 53 6.63 -19.40 -12.04
C ALA A 53 5.53 -18.39 -11.69
N THR A 54 4.28 -18.70 -12.03
CA THR A 54 3.13 -17.86 -11.72
C THR A 54 2.91 -17.75 -10.21
N VAL A 55 2.94 -18.88 -9.49
CA VAL A 55 2.83 -18.89 -8.02
C VAL A 55 3.93 -18.05 -7.37
N GLN A 56 5.18 -18.22 -7.81
CA GLN A 56 6.30 -17.42 -7.31
C GLN A 56 6.11 -15.93 -7.57
N GLN A 57 5.62 -15.55 -8.75
CA GLN A 57 5.38 -14.15 -9.09
C GLN A 57 4.24 -13.55 -8.26
N VAL A 58 3.15 -14.29 -8.04
CA VAL A 58 2.06 -13.86 -7.16
C VAL A 58 2.58 -13.63 -5.74
N GLN A 59 3.35 -14.57 -5.18
CA GLN A 59 3.94 -14.41 -3.85
C GLN A 59 4.84 -13.18 -3.75
N ARG A 60 5.73 -12.96 -4.74
CA ARG A 60 6.61 -11.78 -4.79
C ARG A 60 5.82 -10.48 -4.84
N SER A 61 4.77 -10.43 -5.67
CA SER A 61 3.91 -9.25 -5.78
C SER A 61 3.18 -8.94 -4.47
N LYS A 62 2.72 -9.96 -3.76
CA LYS A 62 2.04 -9.81 -2.48
C LYS A 62 2.98 -9.24 -1.41
N ILE A 63 4.20 -9.77 -1.31
CA ILE A 63 5.21 -9.25 -0.38
C ILE A 63 5.52 -7.78 -0.67
N ALA A 64 5.66 -7.42 -1.95
CA ALA A 64 5.89 -6.03 -2.36
C ALA A 64 4.69 -5.12 -2.03
N ALA A 65 3.47 -5.57 -2.33
CA ALA A 65 2.24 -4.85 -2.02
C ALA A 65 2.07 -4.60 -0.52
N ASP A 66 2.30 -5.63 0.31
CA ASP A 66 2.22 -5.53 1.77
C ASP A 66 3.26 -4.52 2.29
N SER A 67 4.50 -4.59 1.80
CA SER A 67 5.55 -3.62 2.17
C SER A 67 5.18 -2.19 1.81
N ILE A 68 4.51 -1.98 0.67
CA ILE A 68 4.03 -0.67 0.24
C ILE A 68 2.87 -0.20 1.12
N ARG A 69 1.91 -1.06 1.46
CA ARG A 69 0.80 -0.72 2.35
C ARG A 69 1.30 -0.33 3.75
N ASP A 70 2.30 -1.05 4.27
CA ASP A 70 2.96 -0.72 5.53
C ASP A 70 3.63 0.66 5.45
N ALA A 71 4.32 0.96 4.34
CA ALA A 71 4.87 2.31 4.10
C ALA A 71 3.76 3.38 4.00
N GLY A 72 2.58 3.01 3.49
CA GLY A 72 1.40 3.87 3.43
C GLY A 72 0.84 4.26 4.81
N ALA A 73 1.17 3.52 5.87
CA ALA A 73 0.80 3.88 7.24
C ALA A 73 1.67 5.00 7.83
N PHE A 74 2.90 5.21 7.32
CA PHE A 74 3.84 6.19 7.85
C PHE A 74 3.32 7.65 7.77
N PRO A 75 2.75 8.15 6.66
CA PRO A 75 2.21 9.50 6.62
C PRO A 75 1.11 9.74 7.68
N THR A 76 0.29 8.74 7.96
CA THR A 76 -0.76 8.80 8.99
C THR A 76 -0.17 8.87 10.40
N SER A 77 0.92 8.15 10.66
CA SER A 77 1.61 8.23 11.96
C SER A 77 2.25 9.60 12.18
N VAL A 78 2.84 10.20 11.13
CA VAL A 78 3.37 11.56 11.15
C VAL A 78 2.27 12.58 11.44
N LYS A 79 1.11 12.46 10.77
CA LYS A 79 -0.05 13.33 11.01
C LYS A 79 -0.50 13.27 12.47
N ARG A 80 -0.56 12.06 13.05
CA ARG A 80 -0.92 11.88 14.46
C ARG A 80 0.08 12.56 15.40
N SER A 81 1.38 12.38 15.13
CA SER A 81 2.44 13.02 15.91
C SER A 81 2.34 14.55 15.90
N TYR A 82 2.00 15.16 14.75
CA TYR A 82 1.78 16.60 14.68
C TYR A 82 0.52 17.04 15.44
N ALA A 83 -0.58 16.28 15.34
CA ALA A 83 -1.81 16.60 16.07
C ALA A 83 -1.59 16.54 17.60
N ASP A 84 -0.82 15.57 18.08
CA ASP A 84 -0.46 15.44 19.50
C ASP A 84 0.43 16.61 19.95
N ALA A 85 1.41 17.02 19.12
CA ALA A 85 2.26 18.17 19.40
C ALA A 85 1.47 19.49 19.44
N ASP A 86 0.55 19.70 18.49
CA ASP A 86 -0.33 20.86 18.46
C ASP A 86 -1.22 20.93 19.71
N ALA A 87 -1.79 19.79 20.12
CA ALA A 87 -2.62 19.70 21.32
C ALA A 87 -1.82 20.03 22.58
N ALA A 88 -0.59 19.52 22.70
CA ALA A 88 0.29 19.82 23.82
C ALA A 88 0.67 21.31 23.87
N GLN A 89 0.96 21.94 22.73
CA GLN A 89 1.23 23.37 22.65
C GLN A 89 0.02 24.22 23.03
N ALA A 90 -1.18 23.86 22.56
CA ALA A 90 -2.41 24.58 22.90
C ALA A 90 -2.71 24.52 24.40
N GLN A 91 -2.48 23.38 25.05
CA GLN A 91 -2.63 23.23 26.50
C GLN A 91 -1.58 24.06 27.28
N ALA A 92 -0.35 24.16 26.77
CA ALA A 92 0.70 24.96 27.39
C ALA A 92 0.47 26.47 27.24
N ALA A 93 -0.09 26.93 26.13
CA ALA A 93 -0.39 28.34 25.87
C ALA A 93 -1.68 28.84 26.55
N GLY A 94 -2.55 27.92 27.00
CA GLY A 94 -3.76 28.23 27.77
C GLY A 94 -3.56 28.29 29.28
N LYS A 95 -2.31 28.11 29.76
CA LYS A 95 -1.87 28.35 31.14
C LYS A 95 -1.07 29.65 31.21
#